data_AF-A0A267WLU9-F1
#
_entry.id   AF-A0A267WLU9-F1
#
_cell.length_a   1.000
_cell.length_b   1.000
_cell.length_c   1.000
_cell.angle_alpha   90.00
_cell.angle_beta   90.00
_cell.angle_gamma   90.00
#
_symmetry.space_group_name_H-M   'P 1'
#
loop_
_entity.id
_entity.type
_entity.pdbx_description
1 polymer ?
#
loop_
_entity_poly.entity_id
_entity_poly.type
_entity_poly.pdbx_seq_one_letter_code
_entity_poly.pdbx_strand_id
1 'polypeptide(L)'
;MRRQTVDPRIRAKVIATYGNRCWLGMPGCSITATEDDHIIPFSHGGKDTVANLRRACKHCNAMRQDRVLSGYGATMHAVIGPPRADFGMAMQSMLRRDSIVVSFDSLLRDLCPTQSKATDGLRLAAAMAWDGAARMLAKSSEPLDVWLVRTLPRSRRHPDMLAEWIALDYDVHVIETPADVTFAHDLTAQEYRTAQQWYSLHLTQQAVDARLAARRQRLTSLCLRHDVPAARPRW
;
A
#
# COMPACT_ATOMS: atom_id res chain seq x y z
N MET A 1 26.70 3.36 11.17
CA MET A 1 27.32 2.10 10.70
C MET A 1 27.06 1.99 9.19
N ARG A 2 28.08 1.88 8.34
CA ARG A 2 27.91 1.85 6.87
C ARG A 2 27.48 0.44 6.44
N ARG A 3 26.43 0.32 5.63
CA ARG A 3 25.94 -0.97 5.12
C ARG A 3 27.08 -1.69 4.39
N GLN A 4 27.45 -2.87 4.87
CA GLN A 4 28.44 -3.72 4.21
C GLN A 4 27.81 -4.43 3.01
N THR A 5 28.63 -4.77 2.03
CA THR A 5 28.19 -5.58 0.89
C THR A 5 27.89 -7.00 1.35
N VAL A 6 26.71 -7.53 1.00
CA VAL A 6 26.34 -8.92 1.30
C VAL A 6 27.38 -9.88 0.74
N ASP A 7 27.85 -10.82 1.58
CA ASP A 7 28.80 -11.86 1.20
C ASP A 7 28.32 -12.61 -0.05
N PRO A 8 29.13 -12.71 -1.12
CA PRO A 8 28.80 -13.46 -2.33
C PRO A 8 28.34 -14.91 -2.06
N ARG A 9 28.86 -15.57 -1.02
CA ARG A 9 28.45 -16.93 -0.63
C ARG A 9 27.02 -16.96 -0.10
N ILE A 10 26.60 -15.95 0.67
CA ILE A 10 25.22 -15.82 1.13
C ILE A 10 24.31 -15.54 -0.07
N ARG A 11 24.71 -14.61 -0.96
CA ARG A 11 23.94 -14.31 -2.19
C ARG A 11 23.73 -15.55 -3.04
N ALA A 12 24.78 -16.36 -3.27
CA ALA A 12 24.68 -17.59 -4.04
C ALA A 12 23.67 -18.56 -3.42
N LYS A 13 23.68 -18.71 -2.09
CA LYS A 13 22.69 -19.53 -1.37
C LYS A 13 21.27 -18.97 -1.48
N VAL A 14 21.07 -17.66 -1.39
CA VAL A 14 19.76 -17.01 -1.60
C VAL A 14 19.23 -17.31 -3.00
N ILE A 15 20.06 -17.16 -4.03
CA ILE A 15 19.68 -17.45 -5.42
C ILE A 15 19.35 -18.94 -5.60
N ALA A 16 20.15 -19.83 -5.03
CA ALA A 16 19.88 -21.27 -5.08
C ALA A 16 18.58 -21.65 -4.37
N THR A 17 18.22 -20.96 -3.28
CA THR A 17 17.04 -21.26 -2.46
C THR A 17 15.75 -20.67 -3.04
N TYR A 18 15.78 -19.40 -3.47
CA TYR A 18 14.57 -18.64 -3.84
C TYR A 18 14.55 -18.15 -5.29
N GLY A 19 15.60 -18.43 -6.06
CA GLY A 19 15.80 -17.94 -7.42
C GLY A 19 16.33 -16.49 -7.49
N ASN A 20 16.57 -16.02 -8.71
CA ASN A 20 17.10 -14.67 -9.00
C ASN A 20 16.07 -13.74 -9.68
N ARG A 21 14.77 -14.03 -9.55
CA ARG A 21 13.71 -13.14 -10.01
C ARG A 21 13.39 -12.13 -8.92
N CYS A 22 13.15 -10.88 -9.30
CA CYS A 22 12.83 -9.78 -8.40
C CYS A 22 11.57 -10.09 -7.59
N TRP A 23 11.72 -10.29 -6.28
CA TRP A 23 10.66 -10.78 -5.42
C TRP A 23 9.50 -9.77 -5.20
N LEU A 24 9.75 -8.48 -5.41
CA LEU A 24 8.81 -7.39 -5.14
C LEU A 24 7.72 -7.25 -6.21
N GLY A 25 8.12 -7.13 -7.48
CA GLY A 25 7.16 -6.94 -8.58
C GLY A 25 6.38 -5.63 -8.54
N MET A 26 6.99 -4.54 -8.06
CA MET A 26 6.37 -3.20 -8.08
C MET A 26 6.18 -2.68 -9.52
N PRO A 27 5.35 -1.65 -9.75
CA PRO A 27 5.19 -1.01 -11.05
C PRO A 27 6.54 -0.65 -11.69
N GLY A 28 6.76 -1.05 -12.94
CA GLY A 28 8.05 -0.87 -13.64
C GLY A 28 9.13 -1.91 -13.30
N CYS A 29 8.78 -3.03 -12.67
CA CYS A 29 9.73 -4.10 -12.37
C CYS A 29 10.40 -4.67 -13.64
N SER A 30 11.73 -4.69 -13.65
CA SER A 30 12.53 -5.32 -14.72
C SER A 30 12.61 -6.85 -14.64
N ILE A 31 11.95 -7.47 -13.65
CA ILE A 31 11.91 -8.92 -13.37
C ILE A 31 13.25 -9.52 -12.94
N THR A 32 14.36 -9.21 -13.60
CA THR A 32 15.70 -9.71 -13.27
C THR A 32 16.26 -8.99 -12.06
N ALA A 33 16.64 -9.75 -11.03
CA ALA A 33 17.19 -9.18 -9.80
C ALA A 33 18.70 -8.96 -9.87
N THR A 34 19.11 -7.77 -9.46
CA THR A 34 20.50 -7.31 -9.45
C THR A 34 20.98 -6.98 -8.04
N GLU A 35 20.08 -6.84 -7.06
CA GLU A 35 20.38 -6.39 -5.71
C GLU A 35 19.90 -7.37 -4.64
N ASP A 36 20.59 -7.37 -3.49
CA ASP A 36 20.19 -8.08 -2.28
C ASP A 36 19.30 -7.16 -1.45
N ASP A 37 18.02 -7.54 -1.34
CA ASP A 37 17.03 -6.83 -0.54
C ASP A 37 16.76 -7.56 0.77
N HIS A 38 16.63 -6.77 1.83
CA HIS A 38 16.41 -7.24 3.18
C HIS A 38 14.92 -7.21 3.48
N ILE A 39 14.31 -8.36 3.77
CA ILE A 39 12.89 -8.43 4.14
C ILE A 39 12.63 -7.57 5.37
N ILE A 40 13.38 -7.82 6.45
CA ILE A 40 13.49 -6.93 7.60
C ILE A 40 14.64 -5.96 7.32
N PRO A 41 14.36 -4.65 7.15
CA PRO A 41 15.38 -3.66 6.85
C PRO A 41 16.49 -3.59 7.91
N PHE A 42 17.67 -3.13 7.52
CA PHE A 42 18.79 -2.94 8.44
C PHE A 42 18.46 -1.96 9.57
N SER A 43 17.65 -0.93 9.30
CA SER A 43 17.16 0.02 10.31
C SER A 43 16.36 -0.64 11.43
N HIS A 44 15.82 -1.84 11.20
CA HIS A 44 15.08 -2.64 12.18
C HIS A 44 15.92 -3.82 12.71
N GLY A 45 17.25 -3.79 12.53
CA GLY A 45 18.15 -4.84 12.98
C GLY A 45 18.19 -6.09 12.07
N GLY A 46 17.68 -5.98 10.84
CA GLY A 46 17.76 -7.06 9.85
C GLY A 46 19.20 -7.48 9.55
N LYS A 47 19.45 -8.80 9.57
CA LYS A 47 20.77 -9.39 9.34
C LYS A 47 20.96 -9.90 7.91
N ASP A 48 22.20 -9.93 7.44
CA ASP A 48 22.61 -10.58 6.19
C ASP A 48 22.54 -12.10 6.34
N THR A 49 21.35 -12.67 6.17
CA THR A 49 21.12 -14.11 6.28
C THR A 49 20.28 -14.61 5.13
N VAL A 50 20.42 -15.89 4.78
CA VAL A 50 19.59 -16.50 3.72
C VAL A 50 18.10 -16.37 4.04
N ALA A 51 17.71 -16.45 5.32
CA ALA A 51 16.33 -16.27 5.75
C ALA A 51 15.80 -14.85 5.48
N ASN A 52 16.60 -13.81 5.78
CA ASN A 52 16.19 -12.41 5.71
C ASN A 52 16.44 -11.74 4.34
N LEU A 53 17.11 -12.41 3.40
CA LEU A 53 17.46 -11.84 2.10
C LEU A 53 16.60 -12.40 0.97
N ARG A 54 16.19 -11.53 0.05
CA ARG A 54 15.58 -11.90 -1.24
C ARG A 54 16.20 -11.07 -2.36
N ARG A 55 16.13 -11.59 -3.58
CA ARG A 55 16.70 -10.93 -4.76
C ARG A 55 15.70 -9.92 -5.32
N ALA A 56 16.12 -8.67 -5.49
CA ALA A 56 15.29 -7.60 -6.06
C ALA A 56 16.00 -6.94 -7.26
N CYS A 57 15.23 -6.37 -8.19
CA CYS A 57 15.82 -5.46 -9.16
C CYS A 57 16.05 -4.08 -8.53
N LYS A 58 17.01 -3.33 -9.07
CA LYS A 58 17.38 -2.00 -8.58
C LYS A 58 16.18 -1.05 -8.45
N HIS A 59 15.29 -1.06 -9.44
CA HIS A 59 14.08 -0.23 -9.45
C HIS A 59 13.16 -0.52 -8.26
N CYS A 60 12.79 -1.79 -8.07
CA CYS A 60 11.89 -2.17 -6.98
C CYS A 60 12.53 -1.96 -5.61
N ASN A 61 13.82 -2.25 -5.45
CA ASN A 61 14.52 -2.07 -4.19
C ASN A 61 14.57 -0.57 -3.80
N ALA A 62 14.88 0.31 -4.74
CA ALA A 62 14.87 1.76 -4.53
C ALA A 62 13.46 2.30 -4.21
N MET A 63 12.43 1.78 -4.89
CA MET A 63 11.04 2.16 -4.66
C MET A 63 10.52 1.67 -3.30
N ARG A 64 10.92 0.46 -2.88
CA ARG A 64 10.54 -0.10 -1.57
C ARG A 64 11.08 0.73 -0.42
N GLN A 65 12.35 1.11 -0.48
CA GLN A 65 13.08 1.69 0.66
C GLN A 65 12.96 0.77 1.90
N ASP A 66 12.77 1.34 3.08
CA ASP A 66 12.61 0.60 4.34
C ASP A 66 11.16 0.16 4.61
N ARG A 67 10.26 0.24 3.62
CA ARG A 67 8.87 -0.23 3.80
C ARG A 67 8.87 -1.76 3.96
N VAL A 68 8.21 -2.25 4.99
CA VAL A 68 8.07 -3.69 5.24
C VAL A 68 6.85 -4.26 4.51
N LEU A 69 6.79 -5.59 4.35
CA LEU A 69 5.53 -6.22 3.97
C LEU A 69 4.52 -6.05 5.12
N SER A 70 3.25 -5.87 4.77
CA SER A 70 2.16 -5.82 5.75
C SER A 70 2.23 -7.04 6.68
N GLY A 71 2.15 -6.80 7.99
CA GLY A 71 2.17 -7.85 9.03
C GLY A 71 3.54 -8.17 9.63
N TYR A 72 4.66 -7.67 9.09
CA TYR A 72 5.98 -7.77 9.77
C TYR A 72 6.20 -6.70 10.85
N GLY A 73 5.41 -5.65 10.81
CA GLY A 73 5.33 -4.58 11.80
C GLY A 73 3.92 -4.04 11.72
N ALA A 74 3.74 -2.93 11.01
CA ALA A 74 2.39 -2.47 10.70
C ALA A 74 1.64 -3.47 9.79
N THR A 75 0.39 -3.75 10.14
CA THR A 75 -0.62 -4.31 9.25
C THR A 75 -1.27 -3.15 8.51
N MET A 76 -1.16 -3.16 7.19
CA MET A 76 -1.54 -2.05 6.33
C MET A 76 -2.81 -2.38 5.55
N HIS A 77 -3.81 -1.53 5.71
CA HIS A 77 -5.05 -1.53 4.97
C HIS A 77 -5.10 -0.28 4.09
N ALA A 78 -5.53 -0.41 2.83
CA ALA A 78 -5.80 0.70 1.94
C ALA A 78 -7.28 0.67 1.55
N VAL A 79 -7.97 1.79 1.72
CA VAL A 79 -9.39 1.92 1.38
C VAL A 79 -9.53 2.98 0.30
N ILE A 80 -10.13 2.57 -0.82
CA ILE A 80 -10.36 3.41 -1.99
C ILE A 80 -11.81 3.34 -2.44
N GLY A 81 -12.30 4.41 -3.05
CA GLY A 81 -13.72 4.56 -3.39
C GLY A 81 -13.95 5.82 -4.22
N PRO A 82 -15.13 5.97 -4.85
CA PRO A 82 -15.48 7.21 -5.53
C PRO A 82 -15.54 8.40 -4.56
N PRO A 83 -15.48 9.64 -5.08
CA PRO A 83 -15.72 10.81 -4.24
C PRO A 83 -17.12 10.72 -3.61
N ARG A 84 -17.26 11.22 -2.38
CA ARG A 84 -18.49 11.13 -1.55
C ARG A 84 -18.91 9.73 -1.12
N ALA A 85 -18.09 8.70 -1.36
CA ALA A 85 -18.30 7.41 -0.71
C ALA A 85 -18.21 7.55 0.82
N ASP A 86 -19.09 6.84 1.54
CA ASP A 86 -19.06 6.81 3.00
C ASP A 86 -17.99 5.81 3.49
N PHE A 87 -16.73 6.27 3.46
CA PHE A 87 -15.59 5.50 3.95
C PHE A 87 -15.73 5.13 5.42
N GLY A 88 -16.29 6.02 6.24
CA GLY A 88 -16.44 5.80 7.68
C GLY A 88 -17.36 4.63 7.97
N MET A 89 -18.55 4.62 7.38
CA MET A 89 -19.51 3.52 7.51
C MET A 89 -18.94 2.22 6.95
N ALA A 90 -18.33 2.26 5.77
CA ALA A 90 -17.76 1.06 5.13
C ALA A 90 -16.64 0.41 5.97
N MET A 91 -15.89 1.20 6.73
CA MET A 91 -14.79 0.73 7.56
C MET A 91 -15.20 0.36 8.99
N GLN A 92 -16.35 0.82 9.47
CA GLN A 92 -16.72 0.78 10.89
C GLN A 92 -16.60 -0.62 11.53
N SER A 93 -17.03 -1.67 10.83
CA SER A 93 -16.98 -3.05 11.34
C SER A 93 -15.59 -3.70 11.24
N MET A 94 -14.68 -3.09 10.47
CA MET A 94 -13.33 -3.61 10.27
C MET A 94 -12.30 -2.94 11.18
N LEU A 95 -12.59 -1.73 11.68
CA LEU A 95 -11.72 -1.00 12.57
C LEU A 95 -11.67 -1.64 13.96
N ARG A 96 -10.46 -1.74 14.51
CA ARG A 96 -10.18 -2.10 15.89
C ARG A 96 -10.08 -0.84 16.73
N ARG A 97 -10.09 -1.01 18.06
CA ARG A 97 -10.05 0.12 19.00
C ARG A 97 -8.81 1.00 18.85
N ASP A 98 -7.69 0.42 18.41
CA ASP A 98 -6.38 1.01 18.27
C ASP A 98 -5.96 1.21 16.79
N SER A 99 -6.89 1.06 15.85
CA SER A 99 -6.63 1.33 14.44
C SER A 99 -6.25 2.79 14.20
N ILE A 100 -5.16 3.01 13.48
CA ILE A 100 -4.70 4.34 13.04
C ILE A 100 -5.28 4.62 11.66
N VAL A 101 -6.21 5.57 11.57
CA VAL A 101 -6.84 5.96 10.30
C VAL A 101 -6.19 7.22 9.75
N VAL A 102 -5.56 7.12 8.58
CA VAL A 102 -5.01 8.24 7.82
C VAL A 102 -5.92 8.52 6.62
N SER A 103 -6.90 9.39 6.83
CA SER A 103 -7.88 9.76 5.81
C SER A 103 -7.57 11.09 5.17
N PHE A 104 -7.42 11.11 3.84
CA PHE A 104 -7.18 12.36 3.10
C PHE A 104 -8.32 13.37 3.33
N ASP A 105 -9.57 12.92 3.33
CA ASP A 105 -10.73 13.80 3.50
C ASP A 105 -10.84 14.34 4.93
N SER A 106 -10.46 13.53 5.93
CA SER A 106 -10.40 14.01 7.33
C SER A 106 -9.28 15.02 7.52
N LEU A 107 -8.08 14.74 7.00
CA LEU A 107 -6.97 15.69 7.01
C LEU A 107 -7.33 17.01 6.31
N LEU A 108 -8.00 16.94 5.16
CA LEU A 108 -8.44 18.12 4.44
C LEU A 108 -9.42 18.97 5.26
N ARG A 109 -10.37 18.32 5.95
CA ARG A 109 -11.35 18.97 6.83
C ARG A 109 -10.68 19.60 8.05
N ASP A 110 -9.77 18.88 8.71
CA ASP A 110 -9.14 19.32 9.95
C ASP A 110 -8.11 20.43 9.72
N LEU A 111 -7.42 20.43 8.57
CA LEU A 111 -6.49 21.49 8.20
C LEU A 111 -7.20 22.84 7.96
N CYS A 112 -8.49 22.84 7.60
CA CYS A 112 -9.26 24.07 7.45
C CYS A 112 -10.77 23.86 7.73
N PRO A 113 -11.18 23.79 9.01
CA PRO A 113 -12.54 23.38 9.38
C PRO A 113 -13.61 24.41 9.01
N THR A 114 -13.23 25.67 8.80
CA THR A 114 -14.15 26.77 8.50
C THR A 114 -14.37 26.98 7.01
N GLN A 115 -13.60 26.32 6.15
CA GLN A 115 -13.65 26.56 4.70
C GLN A 115 -14.64 25.62 4.02
N SER A 116 -15.60 26.19 3.28
CA SER A 116 -16.61 25.42 2.54
C SER A 116 -16.08 24.76 1.25
N LYS A 117 -14.97 25.25 0.70
CA LYS A 117 -14.33 24.71 -0.52
C LYS A 117 -12.81 24.69 -0.40
N ALA A 118 -12.22 23.50 -0.50
CA ALA A 118 -10.77 23.34 -0.39
C ALA A 118 -10.00 23.91 -1.60
N THR A 119 -9.11 24.86 -1.32
CA THR A 119 -8.15 25.43 -2.29
C THR A 119 -7.07 24.41 -2.69
N ASP A 120 -6.36 24.67 -3.79
CA ASP A 120 -5.25 23.80 -4.23
C ASP A 120 -4.11 23.74 -3.20
N GLY A 121 -3.81 24.86 -2.53
CA GLY A 121 -2.82 24.90 -1.45
C GLY A 121 -3.20 24.01 -0.27
N LEU A 122 -4.47 24.05 0.16
CA LEU A 122 -4.98 23.19 1.22
C LEU A 122 -4.93 21.70 0.84
N ARG A 123 -5.31 21.37 -0.41
CA ARG A 123 -5.23 20.00 -0.94
C ARG A 123 -3.80 19.49 -1.01
N LEU A 124 -2.86 20.35 -1.41
CA LEU A 124 -1.44 20.02 -1.42
C LEU A 124 -0.93 19.75 0.00
N ALA A 125 -1.29 20.59 0.98
CA ALA A 125 -0.93 20.39 2.37
C ALA A 125 -1.49 19.06 2.92
N ALA A 126 -2.77 18.77 2.66
CA ALA A 126 -3.40 17.50 3.02
C ALA A 126 -2.70 16.29 2.34
N ALA A 127 -2.34 16.41 1.06
CA ALA A 127 -1.63 15.36 0.33
C ALA A 127 -0.25 15.10 0.92
N MET A 128 0.49 16.16 1.30
CA MET A 128 1.79 16.03 1.94
C MET A 128 1.69 15.41 3.35
N ALA A 129 0.68 15.81 4.13
CA ALA A 129 0.42 15.23 5.45
C ALA A 129 0.09 13.73 5.33
N TRP A 130 -0.78 13.38 4.39
CA TRP A 130 -1.16 11.99 4.11
C TRP A 130 0.06 11.16 3.65
N ASP A 131 0.83 11.64 2.67
CA ASP A 131 2.01 10.93 2.15
C ASP A 131 3.09 10.75 3.23
N GLY A 132 3.27 11.77 4.09
CA GLY A 132 4.19 11.74 5.22
C GLY A 132 3.81 10.67 6.24
N ALA A 133 2.54 10.69 6.70
CA ALA A 133 2.01 9.72 7.65
C ALA A 133 2.05 8.29 7.09
N ALA A 134 1.52 8.08 5.88
CA ALA A 134 1.51 6.77 5.23
C ALA A 134 2.91 6.18 5.09
N ARG A 135 3.91 7.00 4.71
CA ARG A 135 5.29 6.56 4.57
C ARG A 135 5.93 6.21 5.91
N MET A 136 5.69 6.99 6.96
CA MET A 136 6.26 6.71 8.28
C MET A 136 5.67 5.43 8.88
N LEU A 137 4.36 5.26 8.81
CA LEU A 137 3.66 4.08 9.32
C LEU A 137 4.05 2.81 8.56
N ALA A 138 4.20 2.87 7.24
CA ALA A 138 4.66 1.75 6.41
C ALA A 138 6.10 1.29 6.69
N LYS A 139 6.89 2.12 7.39
CA LYS A 139 8.25 1.80 7.84
C LYS A 139 8.27 1.41 9.31
N SER A 140 7.14 1.35 10.00
CA SER A 140 7.13 1.01 11.42
C SER A 140 7.45 -0.48 11.63
N SER A 141 8.32 -0.76 12.59
CA SER A 141 8.52 -2.10 13.15
C SER A 141 7.52 -2.41 14.27
N GLU A 142 6.76 -1.42 14.75
CA GLU A 142 5.74 -1.63 15.76
C GLU A 142 4.51 -2.33 15.16
N PRO A 143 3.81 -3.18 15.92
CA PRO A 143 2.64 -3.91 15.46
C PRO A 143 1.40 -2.99 15.39
N LEU A 144 1.42 -2.04 14.46
CA LEU A 144 0.33 -1.07 14.25
C LEU A 144 -0.75 -1.64 13.32
N ASP A 145 -2.01 -1.25 13.54
CA ASP A 145 -3.10 -1.48 12.59
C ASP A 145 -3.40 -0.18 11.85
N VAL A 146 -3.08 -0.09 10.57
CA VAL A 146 -3.03 1.19 9.83
C VAL A 146 -3.97 1.17 8.64
N TRP A 147 -4.86 2.16 8.57
CA TRP A 147 -5.87 2.32 7.51
C TRP A 147 -5.62 3.58 6.71
N LEU A 148 -5.19 3.41 5.46
CA LEU A 148 -4.91 4.48 4.52
C LEU A 148 -6.13 4.72 3.63
N VAL A 149 -6.80 5.86 3.81
CA VAL A 149 -8.07 6.16 3.12
C VAL A 149 -7.89 7.30 2.12
N ARG A 150 -8.30 7.06 0.86
CA ARG A 150 -8.27 8.07 -0.21
C ARG A 150 -9.15 7.67 -1.39
N THR A 151 -9.62 8.62 -2.19
CA THR A 151 -10.42 8.33 -3.39
C THR A 151 -9.64 7.56 -4.45
N LEU A 152 -8.60 8.17 -5.03
CA LEU A 152 -7.84 7.57 -6.14
C LEU A 152 -6.52 6.96 -5.65
N PRO A 153 -6.16 5.73 -6.06
CA PRO A 153 -4.88 5.09 -5.72
C PRO A 153 -3.71 5.61 -6.58
N ARG A 154 -3.54 6.93 -6.65
CA ARG A 154 -2.47 7.59 -7.40
C ARG A 154 -2.05 8.92 -6.77
N SER A 155 -0.77 9.20 -6.75
CA SER A 155 -0.21 10.54 -6.48
C SER A 155 0.86 10.88 -7.51
N ARG A 156 1.36 12.12 -7.49
CA ARG A 156 2.49 12.51 -8.35
C ARG A 156 3.73 11.64 -8.10
N ARG A 157 3.97 11.24 -6.85
CA ARG A 157 5.12 10.43 -6.44
C ARG A 157 4.91 8.94 -6.66
N HIS A 158 3.67 8.48 -6.50
CA HIS A 158 3.27 7.08 -6.59
C HIS A 158 2.10 6.98 -7.58
N PRO A 159 2.35 6.99 -8.90
CA PRO A 159 1.30 7.08 -9.91
C PRO A 159 0.43 5.80 -10.01
N ASP A 160 0.94 4.66 -9.54
CA ASP A 160 0.24 3.36 -9.49
C ASP A 160 0.31 2.77 -8.08
N MET A 161 -0.34 3.44 -7.12
CA MET A 161 -0.29 3.03 -5.72
C MET A 161 -0.94 1.68 -5.49
N LEU A 162 -1.99 1.36 -6.25
CA LEU A 162 -2.70 0.08 -6.11
C LEU A 162 -1.75 -1.09 -6.32
N ALA A 163 -0.96 -1.06 -7.39
CA ALA A 163 0.02 -2.10 -7.63
C ALA A 163 1.17 -2.08 -6.61
N GLU A 164 1.58 -0.92 -6.10
CA GLU A 164 2.56 -0.83 -5.00
C GLU A 164 2.02 -1.48 -3.70
N TRP A 165 0.79 -1.16 -3.31
CA TRP A 165 0.13 -1.71 -2.12
C TRP A 165 -0.04 -3.22 -2.23
N ILE A 166 -0.48 -3.71 -3.39
CA ILE A 166 -0.54 -5.15 -3.67
C ILE A 166 0.86 -5.76 -3.56
N ALA A 167 1.89 -5.16 -4.18
CA ALA A 167 3.26 -5.67 -4.10
C ALA A 167 3.79 -5.77 -2.66
N LEU A 168 3.36 -4.85 -1.77
CA LEU A 168 3.69 -4.83 -0.35
C LEU A 168 2.71 -5.62 0.55
N ASP A 169 1.77 -6.33 -0.07
CA ASP A 169 0.79 -7.20 0.60
C ASP A 169 -0.18 -6.47 1.54
N TYR A 170 -0.52 -5.24 1.21
CA TYR A 170 -1.55 -4.49 1.94
C TYR A 170 -2.91 -5.13 1.67
N ASP A 171 -3.80 -5.14 2.66
CA ASP A 171 -5.20 -5.42 2.42
C ASP A 171 -5.82 -4.22 1.71
N VAL A 172 -6.45 -4.44 0.56
CA VAL A 172 -7.03 -3.35 -0.24
C VAL A 172 -8.54 -3.52 -0.32
N HIS A 173 -9.25 -2.49 0.09
CA HIS A 173 -10.70 -2.42 0.16
C HIS A 173 -11.21 -1.41 -0.87
N VAL A 174 -12.09 -1.85 -1.75
CA VAL A 174 -12.73 -1.03 -2.78
C VAL A 174 -14.17 -0.80 -2.38
N ILE A 175 -14.55 0.45 -2.17
CA ILE A 175 -15.95 0.84 -1.99
C ILE A 175 -16.59 0.94 -3.37
N GLU A 176 -17.47 0.01 -3.66
CA GLU A 176 -18.20 -0.07 -4.91
C GLU A 176 -19.51 0.71 -4.80
N THR A 177 -19.47 2.01 -5.12
CA THR A 177 -20.69 2.81 -5.30
C THR A 177 -21.02 2.87 -6.80
N PRO A 178 -22.26 2.54 -7.21
CA PRO A 178 -22.72 2.71 -8.59
C PRO A 178 -22.52 4.15 -9.10
N ALA A 179 -22.19 4.30 -10.38
CA ALA A 179 -21.85 5.59 -10.96
C ALA A 179 -23.01 6.58 -10.92
N ASP A 180 -24.22 6.12 -11.20
CA ASP A 180 -25.45 6.92 -11.10
C ASP A 180 -25.66 7.47 -9.70
N VAL A 181 -25.43 6.67 -8.65
CA VAL A 181 -25.49 7.12 -7.25
C VAL A 181 -24.45 8.21 -6.97
N THR A 182 -23.21 8.02 -7.40
CA THR A 182 -22.16 9.04 -7.18
C THR A 182 -22.42 10.33 -7.96
N PHE A 183 -22.88 10.24 -9.21
CA PHE A 183 -23.17 11.42 -10.05
C PHE A 183 -24.50 12.10 -9.69
N ALA A 184 -25.35 11.48 -8.89
CA ALA A 184 -26.55 12.11 -8.33
C ALA A 184 -26.25 13.10 -7.19
N HIS A 185 -25.03 13.08 -6.62
CA HIS A 185 -24.61 14.07 -5.64
C HIS A 185 -24.29 15.42 -6.28
N ASP A 186 -24.42 16.51 -5.51
CA ASP A 186 -23.92 17.84 -5.89
C ASP A 186 -22.39 17.87 -5.81
N LEU A 187 -21.74 17.44 -6.91
CA LEU A 187 -20.30 17.39 -7.05
C LEU A 187 -19.74 18.72 -7.55
N THR A 188 -18.66 19.19 -6.94
CA THR A 188 -17.84 20.26 -7.53
C THR A 188 -17.24 19.79 -8.86
N ALA A 189 -16.87 20.73 -9.74
CA ALA A 189 -16.23 20.39 -11.03
C ALA A 189 -14.97 19.51 -10.87
N GLN A 190 -14.23 19.67 -9.78
CA GLN A 190 -13.08 18.82 -9.48
C GLN A 190 -13.49 17.42 -9.02
N GLU A 191 -14.48 17.29 -8.13
CA GLU A 191 -15.00 15.98 -7.71
C GLU A 191 -15.61 15.22 -8.88
N TYR A 192 -16.32 15.91 -9.79
CA TYR A 192 -16.85 15.31 -11.02
C TYR A 192 -15.73 14.69 -11.88
N ARG A 193 -14.63 15.44 -12.12
CA ARG A 193 -13.45 14.90 -12.82
C ARG A 193 -12.82 13.73 -12.08
N THR A 194 -12.74 13.79 -10.76
CA THR A 194 -12.24 12.68 -9.93
C THR A 194 -13.14 11.45 -10.01
N ALA A 195 -14.46 11.61 -10.04
CA ALA A 195 -15.42 10.53 -10.24
C ALA A 195 -15.25 9.88 -11.62
N GLN A 196 -15.13 10.68 -12.68
CA GLN A 196 -14.85 10.16 -14.03
C GLN A 196 -13.55 9.34 -14.06
N GLN A 197 -12.49 9.85 -13.43
CA GLN A 197 -11.23 9.12 -13.30
C GLN A 197 -11.42 7.82 -12.52
N TRP A 198 -12.12 7.84 -11.38
CA TRP A 198 -12.39 6.65 -10.58
C TRP A 198 -13.07 5.54 -11.41
N TYR A 199 -14.18 5.87 -12.09
CA TYR A 199 -14.94 4.89 -12.86
C TYR A 199 -14.20 4.38 -14.10
N SER A 200 -13.29 5.18 -14.68
CA SER A 200 -12.40 4.72 -15.76
C SER A 200 -11.39 3.64 -15.35
N LEU A 201 -11.14 3.48 -14.05
CA LEU A 201 -10.24 2.43 -13.55
C LEU A 201 -10.89 1.04 -13.55
N HIS A 202 -12.23 0.96 -13.68
CA HIS A 202 -13.01 -0.28 -13.64
C HIS A 202 -12.63 -1.19 -12.45
N LEU A 203 -12.36 -0.59 -11.29
CA LEU A 203 -11.95 -1.33 -10.09
C LEU A 203 -13.17 -1.96 -9.42
N THR A 204 -13.03 -3.26 -9.12
CA THR A 204 -13.91 -3.99 -8.21
C THR A 204 -13.07 -4.65 -7.13
N GLN A 205 -13.66 -4.91 -5.98
CA GLN A 205 -13.07 -5.68 -4.90
C GLN A 205 -12.63 -7.05 -5.40
N GLN A 206 -13.46 -7.71 -6.22
CA GLN A 206 -13.13 -9.02 -6.79
C GLN A 206 -11.85 -8.99 -7.64
N ALA A 207 -11.69 -7.98 -8.50
CA ALA A 207 -10.50 -7.85 -9.34
C ALA A 207 -9.24 -7.58 -8.51
N VAL A 208 -9.35 -6.78 -7.45
CA VAL A 208 -8.26 -6.51 -6.51
C VAL A 208 -7.90 -7.77 -5.71
N ASP A 209 -8.89 -8.52 -5.26
CA ASP A 209 -8.71 -9.76 -4.52
C ASP A 209 -7.98 -10.83 -5.34
N ALA A 210 -8.33 -10.98 -6.62
CA ALA A 210 -7.63 -11.90 -7.51
C ALA A 210 -6.13 -11.55 -7.63
N ARG A 211 -5.80 -10.26 -7.70
CA ARG A 211 -4.40 -9.78 -7.74
C ARG A 211 -3.68 -10.01 -6.41
N LEU A 212 -4.35 -9.78 -5.28
CA LEU A 212 -3.80 -10.06 -3.95
C LEU A 212 -3.58 -11.56 -3.74
N ALA A 213 -4.50 -12.42 -4.17
CA ALA A 213 -4.37 -13.86 -4.09
C ALA A 213 -3.14 -14.36 -4.87
N ALA A 214 -2.97 -13.90 -6.13
CA ALA A 214 -1.79 -14.22 -6.92
C ALA A 214 -0.49 -13.73 -6.27
N ARG A 215 -0.51 -12.53 -5.66
CA ARG A 215 0.64 -12.01 -4.92
C ARG A 215 0.96 -12.86 -3.69
N ARG A 216 -0.05 -13.22 -2.89
CA ARG A 216 0.11 -14.00 -1.66
C ARG A 216 0.64 -15.40 -1.96
N GLN A 217 0.13 -16.06 -3.00
CA GLN A 217 0.68 -17.34 -3.46
C GLN A 217 2.18 -17.24 -3.78
N ARG A 218 2.60 -16.15 -4.41
CA ARG A 218 4.01 -15.86 -4.69
C ARG A 218 4.82 -15.57 -3.42
N LEU A 219 4.24 -14.93 -2.41
CA LEU A 219 4.90 -14.70 -1.12
C LEU A 219 5.05 -16.01 -0.34
N THR A 220 4.05 -16.90 -0.38
CA THR A 220 4.13 -18.26 0.17
C THR A 220 5.24 -19.06 -0.49
N SER A 221 5.37 -19.03 -1.83
CA SER A 221 6.47 -19.73 -2.53
C SER A 221 7.86 -19.19 -2.20
N LEU A 222 7.93 -17.99 -1.63
CA LEU A 222 9.16 -17.35 -1.17
C LEU A 222 9.36 -17.46 0.34
N CYS A 223 8.51 -18.20 1.06
CA CYS A 223 8.49 -18.31 2.52
C CYS A 223 8.39 -16.94 3.22
N LEU A 224 7.64 -16.00 2.65
CA LEU A 224 7.40 -14.65 3.18
C LEU A 224 5.99 -14.46 3.74
N ARG A 225 5.13 -15.46 3.54
CA ARG A 225 3.79 -15.55 4.11
C ARG A 225 3.56 -17.01 4.47
N HIS A 226 2.91 -17.24 5.60
CA HIS A 226 2.42 -18.56 5.98
C HIS A 226 0.91 -18.55 5.72
N ASP A 227 0.37 -19.62 5.13
CA ASP A 227 -1.07 -19.73 4.83
C ASP A 227 -1.86 -19.80 6.14
N VAL A 228 -2.17 -18.64 6.70
CA VAL A 228 -3.30 -18.49 7.62
C VAL A 228 -4.40 -17.84 6.80
N PRO A 229 -5.54 -18.53 6.57
CA PRO A 229 -6.69 -17.85 6.00
C PRO A 229 -7.12 -16.81 7.03
N ALA A 230 -6.85 -15.53 6.74
CA ALA A 230 -7.57 -14.47 7.41
C ALA A 230 -9.03 -14.64 6.99
N ALA A 231 -9.84 -15.26 7.86
CA ALA A 231 -11.27 -15.34 7.65
C ALA A 231 -11.78 -13.90 7.50
N ARG A 232 -12.17 -13.53 6.28
CA ARG A 232 -12.80 -12.23 6.05
C ARG A 232 -14.19 -12.23 6.67
N PRO A 233 -14.64 -11.13 7.27
CA PRO A 233 -16.05 -10.95 7.56
C PRO A 233 -16.85 -11.15 6.26
N ARG A 234 -17.83 -12.04 6.30
CA ARG A 234 -18.82 -12.15 5.23
C ARG A 234 -19.79 -10.97 5.38
N TRP A 235 -19.85 -10.15 4.34
CA TRP A 235 -20.90 -9.16 4.14
C TRP A 235 -22.14 -9.84 3.54
#